data_AF-A0A357TG62-F1
#
_entry.id   AF-A0A357TG62-F1
#
_cell.length_a   1.000
_cell.length_b   1.000
_cell.length_c   1.000
_cell.angle_alpha   90.00
_cell.angle_beta   90.00
_cell.angle_gamma   90.00
#
_symmetry.space_group_name_H-M   'P 1'
#
loop_
_entity.id
_entity.type
_entity.pdbx_description
1 polymer ?
#
loop_
_entity_poly.entity_id
_entity_poly.type
_entity_poly.pdbx_seq_one_letter_code
_entity_poly.pdbx_strand_id
1 'polypeptide(L)' 'MTRLFAIFLFNTIIANAGVEEYLRNIKPVLKERCYACHGALKQKAGLRVDSAENLRKGSKGGDILALG' A
#
# COMPACT_ATOMS: atom_id res chain seq x y z
N MET A 1 -4.42 -28.89 -22.79
CA MET A 1 -5.10 -27.57 -22.72
C MET A 1 -5.80 -27.36 -21.38
N THR A 2 -6.45 -28.38 -20.80
CA THR A 2 -7.12 -28.31 -19.48
C THR A 2 -6.19 -28.11 -18.29
N ARG A 3 -4.94 -28.62 -18.37
CA ARG A 3 -3.95 -28.46 -17.29
C ARG A 3 -3.31 -27.07 -17.21
N LEU A 4 -3.18 -26.35 -18.34
CA LEU A 4 -2.69 -24.97 -18.34
C LEU A 4 -3.72 -24.00 -17.75
N PHE A 5 -5.01 -24.25 -17.97
CA PHE A 5 -6.10 -23.44 -17.42
C PHE A 5 -6.19 -23.55 -15.88
N ALA A 6 -5.94 -24.76 -15.34
CA ALA A 6 -5.90 -25.00 -13.90
C ALA A 6 -4.71 -24.30 -13.20
N ILE A 7 -3.55 -24.22 -13.84
CA ILE A 7 -2.36 -23.51 -13.31
C ILE A 7 -2.58 -21.99 -13.30
N PHE A 8 -3.32 -21.47 -14.29
CA PHE A 8 -3.65 -20.05 -14.37
C PHE A 8 -4.66 -19.63 -13.29
N LEU A 9 -5.67 -20.46 -13.02
CA LEU A 9 -6.65 -20.23 -11.93
C LEU A 9 -6.01 -20.29 -10.54
N PHE A 10 -5.00 -21.13 -10.33
CA PHE A 10 -4.33 -21.27 -9.03
C PHE A 10 -3.40 -20.09 -8.72
N ASN A 11 -2.73 -19.50 -9.73
CA ASN A 11 -1.84 -18.34 -9.55
C ASN A 11 -2.58 -17.06 -9.14
N THR A 12 -3.82 -16.86 -9.62
CA THR A 12 -4.60 -15.65 -9.31
C THR A 12 -5.05 -15.59 -7.85
N ILE A 13 -5.22 -16.74 -7.18
CA ILE A 13 -5.66 -16.79 -5.77
C ILE A 13 -4.52 -16.33 -4.83
N ILE A 14 -3.26 -16.64 -5.14
CA ILE A 14 -2.11 -16.32 -4.27
C ILE A 14 -1.77 -14.82 -4.29
N ALA A 15 -1.92 -14.14 -5.43
CA ALA A 15 -1.61 -12.72 -5.55
C ALA A 15 -2.52 -11.79 -4.70
N ASN A 16 -3.73 -12.24 -4.34
CA ASN A 16 -4.73 -11.39 -3.69
C ASN A 16 -4.54 -11.29 -2.16
N ALA A 17 -3.79 -12.21 -1.53
CA ALA A 17 -3.64 -12.25 -0.09
C ALA A 17 -3.01 -10.97 0.49
N GLY A 18 -1.96 -10.44 -0.15
CA GLY A 18 -1.28 -9.22 0.32
C GLY A 18 -2.09 -7.94 0.09
N VAL A 19 -2.86 -7.88 -1.00
CA VAL A 19 -3.76 -6.76 -1.29
C VAL A 19 -4.85 -6.70 -0.23
N GLU A 20 -5.46 -7.83 0.07
CA GLU A 20 -6.51 -7.90 1.07
C GLU A 20 -6.03 -7.61 2.49
N GLU A 21 -4.84 -8.08 2.86
CA GLU A 21 -4.18 -7.71 4.12
C GLU A 21 -3.99 -6.20 4.22
N TYR A 22 -3.48 -5.56 3.15
CA TYR A 22 -3.30 -4.12 3.12
C TYR A 22 -4.65 -3.37 3.25
N LEU A 23 -5.67 -3.80 2.51
CA LEU A 23 -6.97 -3.12 2.49
C LEU A 23 -7.73 -3.25 3.81
N ARG A 24 -7.65 -4.41 4.47
CA ARG A 24 -8.37 -4.66 5.72
C ARG A 24 -7.64 -4.20 6.96
N ASN A 25 -6.32 -4.37 7.01
CA ASN A 25 -5.58 -4.19 8.26
C ASN A 25 -4.70 -2.93 8.26
N ILE A 26 -4.13 -2.54 7.12
CA ILE A 26 -3.15 -1.43 7.06
C ILE A 26 -3.81 -0.10 6.67
N LYS A 27 -4.55 -0.08 5.56
CA LYS A 27 -5.17 1.14 5.01
C LYS A 27 -6.12 1.85 6.00
N PRO A 28 -6.95 1.15 6.80
CA PRO A 28 -7.82 1.81 7.76
C PRO A 28 -7.04 2.54 8.86
N VAL A 29 -5.95 1.93 9.36
CA VAL A 29 -5.07 2.55 10.37
C VAL A 29 -4.43 3.82 9.84
N LEU A 30 -3.88 3.78 8.62
CA LEU A 30 -3.31 4.97 7.98
C LEU A 30 -4.37 6.08 7.80
N LYS A 31 -5.59 5.71 7.41
CA LYS A 31 -6.70 6.63 7.25
C LYS A 31 -7.08 7.31 8.57
N GLU A 32 -7.21 6.52 9.63
CA GLU A 32 -7.67 7.02 10.93
C GLU A 32 -6.59 7.84 11.66
N ARG A 33 -5.32 7.44 11.53
CA ARG A 33 -4.24 7.99 12.37
C ARG A 33 -3.29 8.94 11.65
N CYS A 34 -3.16 8.84 10.32
CA CYS A 34 -2.13 9.56 9.57
C CYS A 34 -2.69 10.60 8.59
N TYR A 35 -3.80 10.31 7.90
CA TYR A 35 -4.28 11.14 6.79
C TYR A 35 -4.65 12.58 7.19
N ALA A 36 -5.05 12.80 8.44
CA ALA A 36 -5.37 14.14 8.95
C ALA A 36 -4.18 15.12 8.81
N CYS A 37 -2.94 14.62 8.84
CA CYS A 37 -1.73 15.42 8.70
C CYS A 37 -0.89 15.06 7.46
N HIS A 38 -1.03 13.86 6.91
CA HIS A 38 -0.21 13.31 5.82
C HIS A 38 -1.07 12.69 4.70
N GLY A 39 -2.19 13.34 4.37
CA GLY A 39 -3.12 12.93 3.30
C GLY A 39 -3.24 13.99 2.20
N ALA A 40 -4.20 13.82 1.31
CA ALA A 40 -4.43 14.75 0.20
C ALA A 40 -4.58 16.22 0.64
N LEU A 41 -5.33 16.45 1.73
CA LEU A 41 -5.67 17.80 2.21
C LEU A 41 -4.53 18.48 2.97
N LYS A 42 -3.60 17.71 3.53
CA LYS A 42 -2.50 18.25 4.35
C LYS A 42 -1.31 17.30 4.30
N GLN A 43 -0.13 17.84 4.02
CA GLN A 43 1.12 17.09 3.87
C GLN A 43 2.20 17.69 4.78
N LYS A 44 2.05 17.53 6.10
CA LYS A 44 3.06 17.99 7.06
C LYS A 44 4.41 17.35 6.74
N ALA A 45 5.48 18.12 6.85
CA ALA A 45 6.83 17.72 6.42
C ALA A 45 6.92 17.21 4.96
N GLY A 46 5.95 17.55 4.10
CA GLY A 46 5.86 17.08 2.72
C GLY A 46 5.60 15.57 2.58
N LEU A 47 5.21 14.88 3.65
CA LEU A 47 4.91 13.46 3.62
C LEU A 47 3.43 13.24 3.28
N ARG A 48 3.18 12.26 2.41
CA ARG A 48 1.85 11.79 2.05
C ARG A 48 1.79 10.26 2.04
N VAL A 49 0.82 9.67 2.75
CA VAL A 49 0.76 8.22 3.02
C VAL A 49 -0.51 7.54 2.52
N ASP A 50 -1.32 8.23 1.72
CA ASP A 50 -2.63 7.76 1.26
C ASP A 50 -2.59 6.89 -0.01
N SER A 51 -1.41 6.74 -0.60
CA SER A 51 -1.14 5.83 -1.71
C SER A 51 0.27 5.23 -1.57
N ALA A 52 0.47 4.04 -2.15
CA ALA A 52 1.77 3.38 -2.15
C ALA A 52 2.85 4.18 -2.89
N GLU A 53 2.46 4.94 -3.93
CA GLU A 53 3.36 5.83 -4.66
C GLU A 53 3.85 6.98 -3.77
N ASN A 54 2.93 7.66 -3.08
CA ASN A 54 3.28 8.77 -2.20
C ASN A 54 4.12 8.30 -1.00
N LEU A 55 3.82 7.11 -0.47
CA LEU A 55 4.58 6.51 0.62
C LEU A 55 6.05 6.26 0.21
N ARG A 56 6.28 5.79 -1.03
CA ARG A 56 7.63 5.57 -1.60
C ARG A 56 8.36 6.87 -1.90
N LYS A 57 7.64 7.94 -2.24
CA LYS A 57 8.23 9.26 -2.51
C LYS A 57 8.92 9.85 -1.27
N GLY A 58 8.54 9.42 -0.07
CA GLY A 58 9.16 9.88 1.17
C GLY A 58 8.65 11.22 1.67
N SER A 59 9.43 11.84 2.54
CA SER A 59 9.15 13.16 3.12
C SER A 59 10.23 14.16 2.72
N LYS A 60 10.09 15.43 3.15
CA LYS A 60 11.18 16.40 3.03
C LYS A 60 12.45 15.98 3.77
N GLY A 61 12.35 15.10 4.77
CA GLY A 61 13.47 14.53 5.49
C GLY A 61 14.13 13.33 4.79
N GLY A 62 13.67 12.97 3.59
CA GLY A 62 14.14 11.82 2.84
C GLY A 62 13.23 10.60 2.98
N ASP A 63 13.81 9.44 2.76
CA ASP A 63 13.11 8.16 2.70
C ASP A 63 12.48 7.79 4.05
N ILE A 64 11.26 7.27 4.02
CA ILE A 64 10.53 6.79 5.22
C ILE A 64 10.38 5.27 5.26
N LEU A 65 10.77 4.60 4.17
CA LEU A 65 10.77 3.15 4.06
C LEU A 65 12.23 2.71 4.05
N ALA A 66 12.62 1.86 4.99
CA ALA A 66 13.88 1.15 4.87
C ALA A 66 13.75 0.17 3.69
N LEU A 67 14.70 0.19 2.76
CA LEU A 67 14.87 -0.91 1.82
C LEU A 67 15.35 -2.10 2.65
N GLY A 68 14.47 -3.09 2.83
CA GLY A 68 14.81 -4.37 3.43
C GLY A 68 15.66 -5.22 2.51
#